data_AF-A0A4U6VM95-F1
#
_entry.id   AF-A0A4U6VM95-F1
#
_cell.length_a   1.000
_cell.length_b   1.000
_cell.length_c   1.000
_cell.angle_alpha   90.00
_cell.angle_beta   90.00
_cell.angle_gamma   90.00
#
_symmetry.space_group_name_H-M   'P 1'
#
loop_
_entity.id
_entity.type
_entity.pdbx_description
1 polymer ?
#
loop_
_entity_poly.entity_id
_entity_poly.type
_entity_poly.pdbx_seq_one_letter_code
_entity_poly.pdbx_strand_id
1 'polypeptide(L)'
;MSLFYADLIGLDGGEITEYLPSAGEKLEDMTDQLRKRMMKKRRVKPLSFAITNDVCEVNTYALTHPTTTGTITWLDSVSNIPLKTERSFICNDTGALLQDPQMCFQMYNDTVVKVSIRELSEVKRVSSHHLRLIGFKPLDCLKDYHNLRPSTFVYPSDEHIFGSTHVFVALHSSMLRLGKFALAFYGNPTRPQLVALVVQTCFPNELGGKNIQEEVMLVKLSRLACT
;
A
#
# COMPACT_ATOMS: atom_id res chain seq x y z
N MET A 1 -24.20 32.11 0.48
CA MET A 1 -25.32 31.89 1.43
C MET A 1 -25.05 30.60 2.21
N SER A 2 -24.22 30.64 3.26
CA SER A 2 -23.91 29.44 4.09
C SER A 2 -23.35 29.78 5.48
N LEU A 3 -23.76 30.90 6.09
CA LEU A 3 -23.23 31.28 7.41
C LEU A 3 -23.84 30.47 8.57
N PHE A 4 -25.03 29.89 8.39
CA PHE A 4 -25.76 29.27 9.49
C PHE A 4 -25.27 27.87 9.87
N TYR A 5 -24.91 27.05 8.88
CA TYR A 5 -24.54 25.64 9.13
C TYR A 5 -23.05 25.45 9.38
N ALA A 6 -22.19 26.43 9.04
CA ALA A 6 -20.74 26.32 9.17
C ALA A 6 -20.31 25.94 10.60
N ASP A 7 -20.91 26.58 11.61
CA ASP A 7 -20.59 26.36 13.02
C ASP A 7 -21.10 25.00 13.55
N LEU A 8 -22.14 24.43 12.92
CA LEU A 8 -22.75 23.17 13.35
C LEU A 8 -21.99 21.94 12.85
N ILE A 9 -21.34 22.04 11.70
CA ILE A 9 -20.73 20.89 11.02
C ILE A 9 -19.29 20.65 11.50
N GLY A 10 -18.72 21.57 12.31
CA GLY A 10 -17.39 21.40 12.90
C GLY A 10 -16.26 21.33 11.86
N LEU A 11 -16.46 21.96 10.70
CA LEU A 11 -15.49 21.99 9.61
C LEU A 11 -14.45 23.08 9.88
N ASP A 12 -13.18 22.72 9.82
CA ASP A 12 -12.10 23.70 9.84
C ASP A 12 -12.13 24.54 8.54
N GLY A 13 -11.70 25.80 8.58
CA GLY A 13 -11.96 26.80 7.53
C GLY A 13 -11.59 26.42 6.08
N GLY A 14 -10.67 25.46 5.89
CA GLY A 14 -10.32 24.89 4.58
C GLY A 14 -11.24 23.78 4.07
N GLU A 15 -12.01 23.11 4.94
CA GLU A 15 -13.01 22.09 4.57
C GLU A 15 -14.40 22.69 4.31
N ILE A 16 -14.65 23.95 4.72
CA ILE A 16 -15.94 24.62 4.51
C ILE A 16 -16.19 24.88 3.02
N THR A 17 -15.14 25.21 2.25
CA THR A 17 -15.21 25.34 0.79
C THR A 17 -15.38 23.99 0.09
N GLU A 18 -14.95 22.88 0.71
CA GLU A 18 -15.18 21.51 0.23
C GLU A 18 -16.57 20.97 0.61
N TYR A 19 -17.20 21.55 1.64
CA TYR A 19 -18.54 21.19 2.13
C TYR A 19 -19.68 21.80 1.32
N LEU A 20 -19.41 22.74 0.43
CA LEU A 20 -20.39 23.22 -0.53
C LEU A 20 -20.16 22.60 -1.92
N PRO A 21 -20.23 21.27 -2.09
CA PRO A 21 -20.48 20.77 -3.41
C PRO A 21 -21.88 21.26 -3.81
N SER A 22 -22.09 21.49 -5.10
CA SER A 22 -23.42 21.65 -5.66
C SER A 22 -24.20 20.33 -5.47
N ALA A 23 -24.63 20.05 -4.24
CA ALA A 23 -25.26 18.79 -3.82
C ALA A 23 -26.75 18.72 -4.25
N GLY A 24 -27.16 19.55 -5.21
CA GLY A 24 -28.57 19.81 -5.46
C GLY A 24 -29.16 19.16 -6.71
N GLU A 25 -28.36 18.67 -7.66
CA GLU A 25 -28.90 18.36 -8.99
C GLU A 25 -29.13 16.86 -9.25
N LYS A 26 -28.32 15.96 -8.69
CA LYS A 26 -28.42 14.50 -8.91
C LYS A 26 -28.26 13.69 -7.63
N LEU A 27 -29.08 12.63 -7.50
CA LEU A 27 -29.05 11.69 -6.37
C LEU A 27 -27.73 10.90 -6.28
N GLU A 28 -27.10 10.63 -7.42
CA GLU A 28 -25.82 9.92 -7.51
C GLU A 28 -24.72 10.69 -6.77
N ASP A 29 -24.66 12.02 -6.99
CA ASP A 29 -23.67 12.89 -6.35
C ASP A 29 -23.82 12.94 -4.83
N MET A 30 -25.06 12.93 -4.33
CA MET A 30 -25.35 12.86 -2.89
C MET A 30 -24.88 11.52 -2.30
N THR A 31 -25.12 10.41 -3.00
CA THR A 31 -24.74 9.08 -2.53
C THR A 31 -23.23 8.95 -2.39
N ASP A 32 -22.47 9.50 -3.34
CA ASP A 32 -21.01 9.46 -3.32
C ASP A 32 -20.41 10.36 -2.25
N GLN A 33 -20.99 11.54 -2.00
CA GLN A 33 -20.59 12.40 -0.87
C GLN A 33 -20.82 11.71 0.47
N LEU A 34 -21.96 11.04 0.64
CA LEU A 34 -22.25 10.27 1.85
C LEU A 34 -21.24 9.14 2.05
N ARG A 35 -20.92 8.39 0.99
CA ARG A 35 -19.90 7.31 1.04
C ARG A 35 -18.53 7.84 1.44
N LYS A 36 -18.09 8.97 0.87
CA LYS A 36 -16.81 9.62 1.20
C LYS A 36 -16.70 9.99 2.68
N ARG A 37 -17.80 10.38 3.32
CA ARG A 37 -17.84 10.74 4.75
C ARG A 37 -18.04 9.52 5.66
N MET A 38 -18.84 8.55 5.23
CA MET A 38 -19.13 7.34 6.00
C MET A 38 -17.87 6.46 6.17
N MET A 39 -17.04 6.38 5.13
CA MET A 39 -15.81 5.57 5.14
C MET A 39 -14.59 6.40 5.51
N LYS A 40 -14.07 6.21 6.73
CA LYS A 40 -12.79 6.81 7.15
C LYS A 40 -11.62 6.22 6.36
N LYS A 41 -10.63 7.05 6.02
CA LYS A 41 -9.38 6.59 5.38
C LYS A 41 -8.71 5.53 6.26
N ARG A 42 -8.40 4.37 5.67
CA ARG A 42 -7.74 3.25 6.37
C ARG A 42 -6.32 3.06 5.85
N ARG A 43 -5.33 3.22 6.73
CA ARG A 43 -3.92 2.88 6.45
C ARG A 43 -3.77 1.36 6.32
N VAL A 44 -3.09 0.92 5.26
CA VAL A 44 -2.73 -0.49 5.06
C VAL A 44 -1.49 -0.83 5.87
N LYS A 45 -0.38 -0.11 5.62
CA LYS A 45 0.88 -0.30 6.34
C LYS A 45 1.74 0.97 6.31
N PRO A 46 2.38 1.37 7.42
CA PRO A 46 3.45 2.37 7.42
C PRO A 46 4.75 1.76 6.86
N LEU A 47 5.48 2.53 6.04
CA LEU A 47 6.71 2.11 5.40
C LEU A 47 7.81 3.15 5.62
N SER A 48 9.02 2.65 5.84
CA SER A 48 10.24 3.46 5.75
C SER A 48 10.66 3.61 4.28
N PHE A 49 10.68 4.85 3.81
CA PHE A 49 11.12 5.23 2.48
C PHE A 49 12.54 5.79 2.55
N ALA A 50 13.50 5.01 2.06
CA ALA A 50 14.90 5.43 1.97
C ALA A 50 15.16 6.18 0.66
N ILE A 51 15.46 7.48 0.78
CA ILE A 51 15.92 8.35 -0.30
C ILE A 51 17.43 8.52 -0.10
N THR A 52 18.22 7.77 -0.87
CA THR A 52 19.68 7.73 -0.73
C THR A 52 20.10 7.33 0.68
N ASN A 53 20.51 8.27 1.53
CA ASN A 53 20.96 8.03 2.91
C ASN A 53 19.91 8.42 3.96
N ASP A 54 18.92 9.22 3.57
CA ASP A 54 17.88 9.72 4.47
C ASP A 54 16.65 8.82 4.41
N VAL A 55 15.94 8.74 5.53
CA VAL A 55 14.74 7.92 5.67
C VAL A 55 13.56 8.82 6.00
N CYS A 56 12.50 8.70 5.20
CA CYS A 56 11.22 9.33 5.45
C CYS A 56 10.17 8.26 5.77
N GLU A 57 9.14 8.63 6.51
CA GLU A 57 8.01 7.75 6.75
C GLU A 57 6.87 8.03 5.77
N VAL A 58 6.36 6.96 5.17
CA VAL A 58 5.23 7.02 4.24
C VAL A 58 4.20 5.96 4.58
N ASN A 59 2.94 6.35 4.57
CA ASN A 59 1.80 5.46 4.75
C ASN A 59 1.32 4.95 3.39
N THR A 60 0.94 3.67 3.36
CA THR A 60 0.30 3.07 2.18
C THR A 60 -1.20 2.93 2.33
N TYR A 61 -1.91 3.22 1.25
CA TYR A 61 -3.36 3.13 1.13
C TYR A 61 -3.71 2.28 -0.09
N ALA A 62 -4.78 1.49 0.02
CA ALA A 62 -5.32 0.74 -1.11
C ALA A 62 -6.64 1.39 -1.53
N LEU A 63 -6.64 2.14 -2.64
CA LEU A 63 -7.87 2.74 -3.16
C LEU A 63 -8.77 1.69 -3.83
N THR A 64 -8.16 0.73 -4.52
CA THR A 64 -8.87 -0.37 -5.17
C THR A 64 -8.51 -1.67 -4.47
N HIS A 65 -9.53 -2.37 -3.98
CA HIS A 65 -9.37 -3.68 -3.37
C HIS A 65 -10.30 -4.68 -4.07
N PRO A 66 -9.82 -5.88 -4.45
CA PRO A 66 -10.71 -6.93 -4.95
C PRO A 66 -11.72 -7.34 -3.87
N THR A 67 -13.01 -7.25 -4.17
CA THR A 67 -14.08 -7.74 -3.28
C THR A 67 -14.26 -9.23 -3.53
N THR A 68 -13.57 -10.05 -2.73
CA THR A 68 -13.75 -11.51 -2.76
C THR A 68 -14.88 -11.89 -1.82
N THR A 69 -15.59 -12.99 -2.12
CA THR A 69 -16.59 -13.55 -1.22
C THR A 69 -15.97 -13.87 0.15
N GLY A 70 -16.78 -13.79 1.21
CA GLY A 70 -16.33 -14.09 2.56
C GLY A 70 -15.73 -15.50 2.67
N THR A 71 -14.74 -15.65 3.54
CA THR A 71 -14.14 -16.96 3.86
C THR A 71 -15.17 -17.85 4.55
N ILE A 72 -15.15 -19.15 4.25
CA ILE A 72 -15.98 -20.13 4.97
C ILE A 72 -15.59 -20.20 6.45
N THR A 73 -16.58 -20.29 7.33
CA THR A 73 -16.38 -20.48 8.78
C THR A 73 -16.95 -21.83 9.16
N TRP A 74 -16.13 -22.67 9.78
CA TRP A 74 -16.60 -23.96 10.30
C TRP A 74 -17.48 -23.73 11.53
N LEU A 75 -18.64 -24.37 11.56
CA LEU A 75 -19.61 -24.26 12.65
C LEU A 75 -19.81 -25.64 13.29
N ASP A 76 -20.07 -25.64 14.59
CA ASP A 76 -20.58 -26.83 15.27
C ASP A 76 -21.98 -27.19 14.76
N SER A 77 -22.23 -28.47 14.48
CA SER A 77 -23.46 -28.91 13.80
C SER A 77 -24.72 -28.77 14.66
N VAL A 78 -24.58 -28.75 15.98
CA VAL A 78 -25.71 -28.67 16.92
C VAL A 78 -25.91 -27.24 17.40
N SER A 79 -24.84 -26.58 17.85
CA SER A 79 -24.92 -25.24 18.44
C SER A 79 -24.78 -24.09 17.44
N ASN A 80 -24.34 -24.35 16.20
CA ASN A 80 -24.03 -23.34 15.18
C ASN A 80 -22.97 -22.31 15.62
N ILE A 81 -22.11 -22.67 16.58
CA ILE A 81 -21.04 -21.80 17.08
C ILE A 81 -19.79 -21.96 16.20
N PRO A 82 -19.05 -20.89 15.88
CA PRO A 82 -17.79 -20.97 15.15
C PRO A 82 -16.74 -21.85 15.85
N LEU A 83 -16.18 -22.81 15.09
CA LEU A 83 -15.13 -23.69 15.55
C LEU A 83 -13.76 -22.99 15.46
N LYS A 84 -12.97 -23.10 16.53
CA LYS A 84 -11.57 -22.67 16.55
C LYS A 84 -10.71 -23.77 15.90
N THR A 85 -10.07 -23.46 14.78
CA THR A 85 -9.14 -24.38 14.11
C THR A 85 -7.71 -24.13 14.58
N GLU A 86 -7.04 -25.14 15.12
CA GLU A 86 -5.62 -25.12 15.49
C GLU A 86 -4.84 -26.13 14.65
N ARG A 87 -3.61 -25.79 14.25
CA ARG A 87 -2.75 -26.66 13.45
C ARG A 87 -1.42 -26.86 14.16
N SER A 88 -1.06 -28.11 14.41
CA SER A 88 0.23 -28.54 14.93
C SER A 88 0.96 -29.45 13.93
N PHE A 89 2.29 -29.49 14.02
CA PHE A 89 3.12 -30.43 13.27
C PHE A 89 3.59 -31.54 14.22
N ILE A 90 3.39 -32.79 13.84
CA ILE A 90 3.67 -33.97 14.67
C ILE A 90 4.68 -34.85 13.94
N CYS A 91 5.68 -35.33 14.66
CA CYS A 91 6.62 -36.33 14.15
C CYS A 91 5.91 -37.67 13.94
N ASN A 92 6.01 -38.25 12.74
CA ASN A 92 5.35 -39.51 12.41
C ASN A 92 5.86 -40.68 13.28
N ASP A 93 7.14 -40.70 13.62
CA ASP A 93 7.75 -41.86 14.29
C ASP A 93 7.68 -41.76 15.81
N THR A 94 7.81 -40.55 16.36
CA THR A 94 7.85 -40.31 17.82
C THR A 94 6.50 -39.86 18.37
N GLY A 95 5.57 -39.38 17.53
CA GLY A 95 4.33 -38.76 17.97
C GLY A 95 4.52 -37.43 18.72
N ALA A 96 5.75 -36.94 18.84
CA ALA A 96 6.08 -35.70 19.53
C ALA A 96 5.71 -34.47 18.70
N LEU A 97 5.34 -33.39 19.39
CA LEU A 97 5.05 -32.09 18.79
C LEU A 97 6.35 -31.43 18.31
N LEU A 98 6.38 -30.99 17.05
CA LEU A 98 7.50 -30.25 16.48
C LEU A 98 7.38 -28.77 16.81
N GLN A 99 8.22 -28.27 17.74
CA GLN A 99 8.30 -26.85 18.08
C GLN A 99 9.37 -26.10 17.28
N ASP A 100 10.47 -26.78 16.94
CA ASP A 100 11.60 -26.14 16.27
C ASP A 100 11.28 -25.76 14.81
N PRO A 101 11.80 -24.60 14.34
CA PRO A 101 11.65 -24.18 12.96
C PRO A 101 12.27 -25.23 12.03
N GLN A 102 11.43 -25.82 11.18
CA GLN A 102 11.82 -26.91 10.30
C GLN A 102 12.85 -26.45 9.26
N MET A 103 13.83 -27.32 8.99
CA MET A 103 14.75 -27.12 7.87
C MET A 103 14.01 -27.33 6.54
N CYS A 104 14.35 -26.51 5.56
CA CYS A 104 13.92 -26.70 4.19
C CYS A 104 14.89 -27.66 3.50
N PHE A 105 14.36 -28.70 2.88
CA PHE A 105 15.15 -29.66 2.10
C PHE A 105 14.85 -29.42 0.62
N GLN A 106 15.90 -29.18 -0.17
CA GLN A 106 15.79 -29.03 -1.61
C GLN A 106 16.78 -30.00 -2.27
N MET A 107 16.27 -30.87 -3.14
CA MET A 107 17.12 -31.76 -3.94
C MET A 107 17.73 -31.00 -5.11
N TYR A 108 19.04 -31.12 -5.27
CA TYR A 108 19.78 -30.55 -6.39
C TYR A 108 20.85 -31.54 -6.85
N ASN A 109 20.73 -32.04 -8.09
CA ASN A 109 21.66 -33.00 -8.69
C ASN A 109 22.01 -34.18 -7.76
N ASP A 110 20.97 -34.89 -7.29
CA ASP A 110 21.04 -36.03 -6.37
C ASP A 110 21.65 -35.74 -4.98
N THR A 111 21.95 -34.48 -4.67
CA THR A 111 22.37 -34.05 -3.34
C THR A 111 21.22 -33.34 -2.62
N VAL A 112 21.04 -33.65 -1.34
CA VAL A 112 20.03 -32.99 -0.50
C VAL A 112 20.66 -31.77 0.16
N VAL A 113 20.27 -30.59 -0.28
CA VAL A 113 20.67 -29.33 0.34
C VAL A 113 19.71 -29.01 1.47
N LYS A 114 20.24 -28.89 2.69
CA LYS A 114 19.49 -28.50 3.89
C LYS A 114 19.70 -27.02 4.13
N VAL A 115 18.62 -26.24 4.17
CA VAL A 115 18.66 -24.79 4.38
C VAL A 115 17.71 -24.41 5.50
N SER A 116 18.21 -23.72 6.51
CA SER A 116 17.38 -23.15 7.57
C SER A 116 16.55 -21.96 7.06
N ILE A 117 15.45 -21.65 7.74
CA ILE A 117 14.63 -20.48 7.40
C ILE A 117 15.44 -19.17 7.51
N ARG A 118 16.41 -19.12 8.42
CA ARG A 118 17.29 -17.95 8.63
C ARG A 118 18.24 -17.77 7.45
N GLU A 119 18.97 -18.81 7.06
CA GLU A 119 19.85 -18.77 5.88
C GLU A 119 19.05 -18.42 4.61
N LEU A 120 17.86 -19.00 4.44
CA LEU A 120 17.01 -18.69 3.30
C LEU A 120 16.57 -17.22 3.28
N SER A 121 16.36 -16.62 4.45
CA SER A 121 16.01 -15.20 4.58
C SER A 121 17.20 -14.29 4.26
N GLU A 122 18.42 -14.69 4.64
CA GLU A 122 19.65 -13.95 4.37
C GLU A 122 20.02 -13.99 2.89
N VAL A 123 19.99 -15.18 2.27
CA VAL A 123 20.24 -15.35 0.83
C VAL A 123 19.25 -14.54 -0.01
N LYS A 124 18.00 -14.44 0.44
CA LYS A 124 16.96 -13.69 -0.25
C LYS A 124 16.99 -12.19 0.03
N ARG A 125 17.82 -11.72 0.97
CA ARG A 125 17.81 -10.33 1.44
C ARG A 125 18.47 -9.40 0.42
N VAL A 126 17.68 -8.58 -0.25
CA VAL A 126 18.17 -7.62 -1.26
C VAL A 126 18.23 -6.18 -0.74
N SER A 127 17.35 -5.80 0.20
CA SER A 127 17.27 -4.45 0.76
C SER A 127 17.09 -4.49 2.29
N SER A 128 17.60 -3.48 2.99
CA SER A 128 17.34 -3.27 4.42
C SER A 128 16.01 -2.57 4.69
N HIS A 129 15.54 -1.75 3.75
CA HIS A 129 14.34 -0.93 3.88
C HIS A 129 13.20 -1.45 3.00
N HIS A 130 11.96 -1.18 3.43
CA HIS A 130 10.75 -1.63 2.74
C HIS A 130 10.52 -0.92 1.41
N LEU A 131 10.87 0.36 1.32
CA LEU A 131 10.85 1.14 0.09
C LEU A 131 12.20 1.84 -0.07
N ARG A 132 12.95 1.52 -1.13
CA ARG A 132 14.26 2.13 -1.40
C ARG A 132 14.31 2.71 -2.80
N LEU A 133 14.59 4.01 -2.91
CA LEU A 133 14.77 4.67 -4.19
C LEU A 133 16.03 4.15 -4.90
N ILE A 134 15.89 3.80 -6.19
CA ILE A 134 17.00 3.39 -7.06
C ILE A 134 17.39 4.57 -7.96
N GLY A 135 16.41 5.26 -8.53
CA GLY A 135 16.65 6.38 -9.44
C GLY A 135 15.36 6.91 -10.07
N PHE A 136 15.51 7.73 -11.10
CA PHE A 136 14.39 8.35 -11.82
C PHE A 136 14.43 7.97 -13.30
N LYS A 137 13.25 7.70 -13.87
CA LYS A 137 13.07 7.35 -15.29
C LYS A 137 11.97 8.24 -15.90
N PRO A 138 12.07 8.67 -17.16
CA PRO A 138 11.00 9.45 -17.81
C PRO A 138 9.69 8.66 -17.91
N LEU A 139 8.57 9.36 -17.83
CA LEU A 139 7.22 8.77 -17.91
C LEU A 139 6.97 7.99 -19.20
N ASP A 140 7.60 8.38 -20.32
CA ASP A 140 7.47 7.69 -21.61
C ASP A 140 7.91 6.21 -21.58
N CYS A 141 8.76 5.86 -20.62
CA CYS A 141 9.22 4.49 -20.44
C CYS A 141 8.21 3.60 -19.67
N LEU A 142 7.20 4.20 -19.06
CA LEU A 142 6.17 3.51 -18.31
C LEU A 142 4.96 3.26 -19.22
N LYS A 143 4.77 2.00 -19.60
CA LYS A 143 3.65 1.58 -20.44
C LYS A 143 2.57 0.91 -19.59
N ASP A 144 1.32 1.04 -20.00
CA ASP A 144 0.16 0.57 -19.22
C ASP A 144 0.21 -0.94 -18.92
N TYR A 145 0.73 -1.74 -19.85
CA TYR A 145 0.85 -3.19 -19.70
C TYR A 145 1.92 -3.62 -18.70
N HIS A 146 2.76 -2.71 -18.19
CA HIS A 146 3.72 -3.05 -17.14
C HIS A 146 3.04 -3.26 -15.77
N ASN A 147 1.78 -2.84 -15.62
CA ASN A 147 1.05 -2.93 -14.36
C ASN A 147 0.58 -4.37 -14.08
N LEU A 148 1.19 -5.02 -13.08
CA LEU A 148 0.85 -6.41 -12.72
C LEU A 148 -0.20 -6.54 -11.62
N ARG A 149 -0.35 -5.50 -10.79
CA ARG A 149 -1.15 -5.55 -9.56
C ARG A 149 -1.83 -4.21 -9.35
N PRO A 150 -2.98 -4.16 -8.66
CA PRO A 150 -3.61 -2.90 -8.30
C PRO A 150 -2.60 -1.95 -7.66
N SER A 151 -2.62 -0.70 -8.12
CA SER A 151 -1.76 0.36 -7.61
C SER A 151 -2.02 0.60 -6.14
N THR A 152 -0.95 0.82 -5.40
CA THR A 152 -1.00 1.24 -4.00
C THR A 152 -0.77 2.75 -3.96
N PHE A 153 -1.39 3.46 -3.04
CA PHE A 153 -1.20 4.90 -2.87
C PHE A 153 -0.25 5.16 -1.72
N VAL A 154 0.60 6.17 -1.87
CA VAL A 154 1.59 6.56 -0.86
C VAL A 154 1.34 8.00 -0.48
N TYR A 155 1.27 8.23 0.82
CA TYR A 155 1.15 9.55 1.41
C TYR A 155 2.13 9.69 2.57
N PRO A 156 2.85 10.82 2.71
CA PRO A 156 3.82 11.00 3.78
C PRO A 156 3.13 11.03 5.15
N SER A 157 3.87 10.63 6.18
CA SER A 157 3.41 10.72 7.57
C SER A 157 4.53 11.27 8.42
N ASP A 158 4.23 12.28 9.24
CA ASP A 158 5.17 12.82 10.23
C ASP A 158 4.90 12.23 11.63
N GLU A 159 4.41 11.00 11.71
CA GLU A 159 4.10 10.33 13.00
C GLU A 159 5.38 9.93 13.73
N HIS A 160 6.31 9.26 13.04
CA HIS A 160 7.57 8.82 13.63
C HIS A 160 8.78 9.64 13.18
N ILE A 161 8.75 10.20 11.96
CA ILE A 161 9.86 10.99 11.40
C ILE A 161 9.33 12.35 10.94
N PHE A 162 9.68 13.40 11.67
CA PHE A 162 9.31 14.78 11.34
C PHE A 162 9.98 15.25 10.03
N GLY A 163 9.22 15.96 9.20
CA GLY A 163 9.73 16.52 7.95
C GLY A 163 9.60 15.59 6.74
N SER A 164 9.04 14.39 6.92
CA SER A 164 8.70 13.46 5.83
C SER A 164 7.76 14.11 4.83
N THR A 165 6.78 14.89 5.29
CA THR A 165 5.85 15.62 4.41
C THR A 165 6.59 16.61 3.50
N HIS A 166 7.51 17.41 4.05
CA HIS A 166 8.25 18.42 3.29
C HIS A 166 9.15 17.79 2.23
N VAL A 167 9.88 16.72 2.59
CA VAL A 167 10.75 15.99 1.66
C VAL A 167 9.90 15.37 0.53
N PHE A 168 8.75 14.81 0.88
CA PHE A 168 7.87 14.18 -0.10
C PHE A 168 7.24 15.20 -1.06
N VAL A 169 6.80 16.36 -0.57
CA VAL A 169 6.28 17.46 -1.41
C VAL A 169 7.36 17.99 -2.36
N ALA A 170 8.60 18.16 -1.88
CA ALA A 170 9.73 18.58 -2.71
C ALA A 170 10.05 17.55 -3.80
N LEU A 171 10.01 16.26 -3.45
CA LEU A 171 10.20 15.15 -4.39
C LEU A 171 9.07 15.10 -5.44
N HIS A 172 7.82 15.19 -5.01
CA HIS A 172 6.63 15.21 -5.87
C HIS A 172 6.69 16.37 -6.88
N SER A 173 6.91 17.59 -6.39
CA SER A 173 7.04 18.79 -7.22
C SER A 173 8.16 18.67 -8.26
N SER A 174 9.29 18.07 -7.87
CA SER A 174 10.44 17.87 -8.76
C SER A 174 10.17 16.82 -9.83
N MET A 175 9.53 15.71 -9.47
CA MET A 175 9.13 14.64 -10.39
C MET A 175 8.10 15.13 -11.41
N LEU A 176 7.13 15.93 -10.96
CA LEU A 176 6.12 16.55 -11.82
C LEU A 176 6.75 17.52 -12.82
N ARG A 177 7.61 18.44 -12.33
CA ARG A 177 8.31 19.43 -13.18
C ARG A 177 9.19 18.79 -14.25
N LEU A 178 9.81 17.65 -13.92
CA LEU A 178 10.73 16.95 -14.84
C LEU A 178 10.04 15.88 -15.69
N GLY A 179 8.77 15.57 -15.47
CA GLY A 179 8.06 14.50 -16.17
C GLY A 179 8.69 13.11 -15.94
N LYS A 180 9.19 12.86 -14.73
CA LYS A 180 9.87 11.60 -14.38
C LYS A 180 9.15 10.88 -13.26
N PHE A 181 9.18 9.56 -13.30
CA PHE A 181 8.76 8.72 -12.18
C PHE A 181 9.98 8.19 -11.43
N ALA A 182 9.80 7.90 -10.15
CA ALA A 182 10.84 7.30 -9.32
C ALA A 182 10.77 5.77 -9.40
N LEU A 183 11.89 5.13 -9.68
CA LEU A 183 12.05 3.67 -9.64
C LEU A 183 12.54 3.26 -8.25
N ALA A 184 11.82 2.37 -7.58
CA ALA A 184 12.15 1.93 -6.23
C ALA A 184 11.97 0.42 -6.04
N PHE A 185 12.68 -0.15 -5.07
CA PHE A 185 12.38 -1.48 -4.55
C PHE A 185 11.33 -1.38 -3.45
N TYR A 186 10.28 -2.18 -3.55
CA TYR A 186 9.19 -2.28 -2.58
C TYR A 186 9.00 -3.72 -2.12
N GLY A 187 8.81 -3.91 -0.82
CA GLY A 187 8.33 -5.18 -0.27
C GLY A 187 9.15 -5.66 0.90
N ASN A 188 9.00 -6.95 1.21
CA ASN A 188 9.83 -7.60 2.22
C ASN A 188 11.25 -7.74 1.67
N PRO A 189 12.30 -7.50 2.47
CA PRO A 189 13.70 -7.75 2.10
C PRO A 189 13.96 -9.05 1.34
N THR A 190 13.20 -10.11 1.66
CA THR A 190 13.30 -11.45 1.09
C THR A 190 12.63 -11.63 -0.29
N ARG A 191 11.76 -10.70 -0.69
CA ARG A 191 11.05 -10.73 -1.97
C ARG A 191 10.84 -9.28 -2.46
N PRO A 192 11.91 -8.59 -2.88
CA PRO A 192 11.78 -7.24 -3.40
C PRO A 192 10.98 -7.28 -4.71
N GLN A 193 10.06 -6.33 -4.84
CA GLN A 193 9.35 -6.04 -6.08
C GLN A 193 9.83 -4.70 -6.60
N LEU A 194 10.01 -4.59 -7.90
CA LEU A 194 10.35 -3.32 -8.52
C LEU A 194 9.05 -2.52 -8.72
N VAL A 195 9.07 -1.26 -8.33
CA VAL A 195 7.88 -0.38 -8.38
C VAL A 195 8.23 0.96 -8.99
N ALA A 196 7.26 1.53 -9.68
CA ALA A 196 7.28 2.92 -10.13
C ALA A 196 6.43 3.76 -9.19
N LEU A 197 7.02 4.82 -8.66
CA LEU A 197 6.36 5.91 -7.97
C LEU A 197 5.99 6.96 -9.02
N VAL A 198 4.71 6.98 -9.39
CA VAL A 198 4.15 7.90 -10.37
C VAL A 198 3.46 9.03 -9.62
N VAL A 199 3.82 10.26 -9.96
CA VAL A 199 3.17 11.44 -9.40
C VAL A 199 1.77 11.56 -9.99
N GLN A 200 0.77 11.74 -9.13
CA GLN A 200 -0.56 12.15 -9.56
C GLN A 200 -0.81 13.62 -9.22
N THR A 201 -1.39 14.33 -10.18
CA THR A 201 -1.88 15.68 -10.00
C THR A 201 -3.31 15.62 -9.47
N CYS A 202 -3.60 16.37 -8.41
CA CYS A 202 -4.96 16.60 -7.97
C CYS A 202 -5.69 17.40 -9.05
N PHE A 203 -6.70 16.80 -9.65
CA PHE A 203 -7.68 17.54 -10.43
C PHE A 203 -8.90 17.77 -9.52
N PRO A 204 -9.27 19.02 -9.23
CA PRO A 204 -10.57 19.30 -8.63
C PRO A 204 -11.64 18.90 -9.65
N ASN A 205 -12.61 18.08 -9.23
CA ASN A 205 -13.82 17.91 -10.04
C ASN A 205 -14.55 19.26 -10.12
N GLU A 206 -15.35 19.45 -11.17
CA GLU A 206 -16.22 20.64 -11.37
C GLU A 206 -17.14 20.93 -10.16
N LEU A 207 -17.35 19.94 -9.29
CA LEU A 207 -18.14 19.99 -8.06
C LEU A 207 -17.34 20.37 -6.80
N GLY A 208 -16.12 20.88 -6.92
CA GLY A 208 -15.30 21.34 -5.79
C GLY A 208 -14.77 20.24 -4.87
N GLY A 209 -15.09 18.96 -5.15
CA GLY A 209 -14.52 17.82 -4.43
C GLY A 209 -13.10 17.54 -4.91
N LYS A 210 -12.11 17.63 -4.02
CA LYS A 210 -10.78 17.04 -4.26
C LYS A 210 -10.95 15.52 -4.34
N ASN A 211 -10.75 14.94 -5.52
CA ASN A 211 -10.84 13.48 -5.67
C ASN A 211 -9.55 12.78 -5.24
N ILE A 212 -8.43 13.50 -5.19
CA ILE A 212 -7.10 12.95 -4.89
C ILE A 212 -6.32 14.07 -4.19
N GLN A 213 -5.80 13.90 -2.97
CA GLN A 213 -4.87 14.89 -2.40
C GLN A 213 -3.56 14.85 -3.22
N GLU A 214 -2.59 15.73 -2.94
CA GLU A 214 -1.26 15.63 -3.58
C GLU A 214 -0.63 14.28 -3.25
N GLU A 215 -0.71 13.32 -4.18
CA GLU A 215 -0.49 11.91 -3.89
C GLU A 215 0.48 11.29 -4.90
N VAL A 216 1.27 10.33 -4.42
CA VAL A 216 2.12 9.50 -5.29
C VAL A 216 1.54 8.11 -5.36
N MET A 217 1.29 7.67 -6.58
CA MET A 217 0.79 6.34 -6.89
C MET A 217 1.98 5.38 -7.00
N LEU A 218 2.05 4.39 -6.11
CA LEU A 218 2.89 3.21 -6.28
C LEU A 218 2.24 2.28 -7.32
N VAL A 219 2.78 2.32 -8.53
CA VAL A 219 2.49 1.34 -9.57
C VAL A 219 3.46 0.17 -9.42
N LYS A 220 2.93 -1.02 -9.16
CA LYS A 220 3.76 -2.23 -9.09
C LYS A 220 4.11 -2.69 -10.50
N LEU A 221 5.39 -2.59 -10.84
CA LEU A 221 5.87 -2.98 -12.16
C LEU A 221 6.11 -4.48 -12.21
N SER A 222 5.85 -5.06 -13.38
CA SER A 222 6.46 -6.32 -13.78
C SER A 222 7.97 -6.22 -13.74
N ARG A 223 8.65 -7.37 -13.58
CA ARG A 223 10.10 -7.46 -13.81
C ARG A 223 10.40 -6.65 -15.06
N LEU A 224 11.08 -5.50 -14.88
CA LEU A 224 11.63 -4.76 -16.00
C LEU A 224 12.59 -5.75 -16.66
N ALA A 225 12.19 -6.30 -17.81
CA ALA A 225 13.14 -6.86 -18.74
C ALA A 225 14.04 -5.67 -19.10
N CYS A 226 15.25 -5.67 -18.56
CA CYS A 226 16.29 -4.78 -19.01
C CYS A 226 16.59 -5.16 -20.46
N THR A 227 16.00 -4.42 -21.38
CA THR A 227 16.46 -4.27 -22.76
C THR A 227 16.68 -2.80 -23.00
#